data_AF-A0A7C7MJ58-F1
#
_entry.id   AF-A0A7C7MJ58-F1
#
_cell.length_a   1.000
_cell.length_b   1.000
_cell.length_c   1.000
_cell.angle_alpha   90.00
_cell.angle_beta   90.00
_cell.angle_gamma   90.00
#
_symmetry.space_group_name_H-M   'P 1'
#
loop_
_entity.id
_entity.type
_entity.pdbx_description
1 polymer ?
#
loop_
_entity_poly.entity_id
_entity_poly.type
_entity_poly.pdbx_seq_one_letter_code
_entity_poly.pdbx_strand_id
1 'polypeptide(L)'
;MSFFIQSLFVAIPIFFILIVIEMFVSMKMGIKVNRPADIISSILTSGGKQIAMKRKSKIKEIIQQFDSRFNIIAAGSITDKIFNNVHSHIRSKEYHGRKIVAELQ
;
A
#
# COMPACT_ATOMS: atom_id res chain seq x y z
N MET A 1 -35.90 7.22 -11.60
CA MET A 1 -34.54 7.02 -11.02
C MET A 1 -34.15 5.58 -11.26
N SER A 2 -32.90 5.25 -11.62
CA SER A 2 -32.54 3.83 -11.81
C SER A 2 -32.62 3.08 -10.46
N PHE A 3 -32.93 1.79 -10.51
CA PHE A 3 -32.95 0.91 -9.34
C PHE A 3 -31.65 1.02 -8.52
N PHE A 4 -30.51 1.07 -9.21
CA PHE A 4 -29.19 1.25 -8.60
C PHE A 4 -29.11 2.50 -7.71
N ILE A 5 -29.60 3.65 -8.22
CA ILE A 5 -29.56 4.90 -7.48
C ILE A 5 -30.51 4.84 -6.26
N GLN A 6 -31.69 4.25 -6.41
CA GLN A 6 -32.62 4.06 -5.27
C GLN A 6 -32.03 3.18 -4.17
N SER A 7 -31.38 2.07 -4.53
CA SER A 7 -30.69 1.21 -3.58
C SER A 7 -29.56 1.94 -2.85
N LEU A 8 -28.82 2.80 -3.55
CA LEU A 8 -27.73 3.57 -2.95
C LEU A 8 -28.22 4.57 -1.89
N PHE A 9 -29.36 5.23 -2.14
CA PHE A 9 -29.99 6.14 -1.19
C PHE A 9 -30.47 5.46 0.09
N VAL A 10 -30.76 4.16 0.05
CA VAL A 10 -31.12 3.37 1.23
C VAL A 10 -29.87 2.79 1.92
N ALA A 11 -28.93 2.27 1.14
CA ALA A 11 -27.75 1.59 1.67
C ALA A 11 -26.79 2.54 2.40
N ILE A 12 -26.51 3.72 1.84
CA ILE A 12 -25.54 4.66 2.42
C ILE A 12 -25.92 5.07 3.87
N PRO A 13 -27.16 5.50 4.15
CA PRO A 13 -27.57 5.83 5.52
C PRO A 13 -27.46 4.65 6.50
N ILE A 14 -27.83 3.44 6.05
CA ILE A 14 -27.73 2.22 6.87
C ILE A 14 -26.27 1.96 7.26
N PHE A 15 -25.35 1.96 6.28
CA PHE A 15 -23.93 1.75 6.56
C PHE A 15 -23.35 2.84 7.46
N PHE A 16 -23.77 4.09 7.30
CA PHE A 16 -23.33 5.18 8.17
C PHE A 16 -23.73 4.94 9.64
N ILE A 17 -24.98 4.53 9.88
CA ILE A 17 -25.45 4.20 11.23
C ILE A 17 -24.66 3.02 11.82
N LEU A 18 -24.44 1.97 11.03
CA LEU A 18 -23.66 0.80 11.46
C LEU A 18 -22.22 1.18 11.85
N ILE A 19 -21.56 2.02 11.06
CA ILE A 19 -20.20 2.52 11.34
C ILE A 19 -20.16 3.29 12.67
N VAL A 20 -21.15 4.15 12.93
CA VAL A 20 -21.23 4.90 14.19
C VAL A 20 -21.41 3.96 15.38
N ILE A 21 -22.32 2.97 15.27
CA ILE A 21 -22.54 1.98 16.32
C ILE A 21 -21.26 1.17 16.60
N GLU A 22 -20.61 0.67 15.56
CA GLU A 22 -19.35 -0.08 15.68
C GLU A 22 -18.28 0.76 16.40
N MET A 23 -18.16 2.04 16.05
CA MET A 23 -17.22 2.96 16.69
C MET A 23 -17.51 3.08 18.20
N PHE A 24 -18.76 3.29 18.61
CA PHE A 24 -19.13 3.39 20.02
C PHE A 24 -18.89 2.08 20.80
N VAL A 25 -19.28 0.94 20.23
CA VAL A 25 -19.06 -0.38 20.85
C VAL A 25 -17.57 -0.64 21.02
N SER A 26 -16.77 -0.36 20.00
CA SER A 26 -15.32 -0.57 20.03
C SER A 26 -14.63 0.31 21.08
N MET A 27 -15.05 1.58 21.21
CA MET A 27 -14.56 2.47 22.26
C MET A 27 -14.87 1.93 23.66
N LYS A 28 -16.05 1.34 23.87
CA LYS A 28 -16.44 0.74 25.16
C LYS A 28 -15.68 -0.55 25.48
N MET A 29 -15.39 -1.35 24.46
CA MET A 29 -14.67 -2.62 24.61
C MET A 29 -13.14 -2.46 24.59
N GLY A 30 -12.61 -1.25 24.37
CA GLY A 30 -11.18 -1.02 24.20
C GLY A 30 -10.59 -1.66 22.93
N ILE A 31 -11.45 -2.05 21.98
CA ILE A 31 -11.04 -2.66 20.72
C ILE A 31 -10.59 -1.53 19.79
N LYS A 32 -9.39 -1.68 19.21
CA LYS A 32 -8.90 -0.75 18.21
C LYS A 32 -9.69 -0.95 16.91
N VAL A 33 -10.48 0.06 16.52
CA VAL A 33 -11.14 0.10 15.21
C VAL A 33 -10.07 0.25 14.12
N ASN A 34 -10.08 -0.64 13.13
CA ASN A 34 -9.18 -0.55 11.98
C ASN A 34 -9.54 0.69 11.15
N ARG A 35 -8.56 1.56 10.94
CA ARG A 35 -8.67 2.64 9.96
C ARG A 35 -8.45 2.04 8.56
N PRO A 36 -8.91 2.70 7.48
CA PRO A 36 -8.63 2.24 6.12
C PRO A 36 -7.13 1.99 5.85
N ALA A 37 -6.26 2.79 6.47
CA ALA A 37 -4.81 2.64 6.36
C ALA A 37 -4.21 1.48 7.19
N ASP A 38 -4.98 0.85 8.09
CA ASP A 38 -4.55 -0.31 8.87
C ASP A 38 -4.67 -1.61 8.07
N ILE A 39 -5.46 -1.61 6.99
CA ILE A 39 -5.63 -2.73 6.06
C ILE A 39 -4.47 -2.81 5.05
N ILE A 40 -3.73 -1.71 4.88
CA ILE A 40 -2.61 -1.65 3.93
C ILE A 40 -1.42 -2.41 4.52
N SER A 41 -1.07 -3.54 3.94
CA SER A 41 0.10 -4.33 4.32
C SER A 41 1.39 -3.85 3.64
N SER A 42 1.29 -3.39 2.40
CA SER A 42 2.44 -3.07 1.55
C SER A 42 2.24 -1.78 0.76
N ILE A 43 3.34 -1.05 0.52
CA ILE A 43 3.37 0.18 -0.28
C ILE A 43 4.35 0.00 -1.45
N LEU A 44 3.83 0.11 -2.67
CA LEU A 44 4.63 0.11 -3.88
C LEU A 44 5.05 1.54 -4.25
N THR A 45 6.37 1.80 -4.36
CA THR A 45 6.87 3.16 -4.59
C THR A 45 8.17 3.21 -5.38
N SER A 46 8.30 4.27 -6.19
CA SER A 46 9.52 4.64 -6.93
C SER A 46 10.25 5.85 -6.33
N GLY A 47 9.85 6.28 -5.14
CA GLY A 47 10.39 7.48 -4.50
C GLY A 47 9.99 8.78 -5.21
N GLY A 48 8.87 8.77 -5.96
CA GLY A 48 8.34 9.97 -6.61
C GLY A 48 9.02 10.35 -7.93
N LYS A 49 9.65 9.39 -8.63
CA LYS A 49 10.14 9.53 -10.01
C LYS A 49 9.79 8.29 -10.82
N GLN A 50 9.89 8.36 -12.14
CA GLN A 50 9.59 7.19 -12.99
C GLN A 50 10.56 6.01 -12.78
N ILE A 51 11.80 6.28 -12.38
CA ILE A 51 12.86 5.28 -12.21
C ILE A 51 13.30 5.27 -10.74
N ALA A 52 13.27 4.10 -10.09
CA ALA A 52 13.59 3.94 -8.66
C ALA A 52 14.97 4.54 -8.32
N MET A 53 15.96 4.26 -9.17
CA MET A 53 17.35 4.69 -8.96
C MET A 53 17.52 6.21 -8.91
N LYS A 54 16.67 6.98 -9.59
CA LYS A 54 16.74 8.45 -9.57
C LYS A 54 16.42 9.04 -8.19
N ARG A 55 15.65 8.34 -7.36
CA ARG A 55 15.31 8.75 -5.98
C ARG A 55 15.57 7.63 -4.95
N LYS A 56 16.64 6.87 -5.15
CA LYS A 56 17.05 5.77 -4.25
C LYS A 56 17.14 6.19 -2.77
N SER A 57 17.62 7.42 -2.49
CA SER A 57 17.69 7.97 -1.13
C SER A 57 16.30 8.15 -0.51
N LYS A 58 15.31 8.62 -1.27
CA LYS A 58 13.95 8.80 -0.78
C LYS A 58 13.26 7.48 -0.49
N ILE A 59 13.49 6.46 -1.33
CA ILE A 59 12.98 5.11 -1.07
C ILE A 59 13.59 4.56 0.22
N LYS A 60 14.90 4.76 0.42
CA LYS A 60 15.58 4.35 1.65
C LYS A 60 15.04 5.07 2.90
N GLU A 61 14.76 6.36 2.80
CA GLU A 61 14.12 7.14 3.87
C GLU A 61 12.73 6.59 4.21
N ILE A 62 11.92 6.24 3.18
CA ILE A 62 10.60 5.63 3.37
C ILE A 62 10.73 4.27 4.09
N ILE A 63 11.68 3.43 3.67
CA ILE A 63 11.94 2.15 4.34
C ILE A 63 12.31 2.41 5.80
N GLN A 64 13.31 3.26 6.07
CA GLN A 64 13.76 3.54 7.44
C GLN A 64 12.65 4.07 8.34
N GLN A 65 11.74 4.88 7.81
CA GLN A 65 10.68 5.50 8.59
C GLN A 65 9.44 4.59 8.76
N PHE A 66 9.13 3.74 7.78
CA PHE A 66 7.83 3.06 7.71
C PHE A 66 7.90 1.53 7.65
N ASP A 67 9.08 0.91 7.58
CA ASP A 67 9.25 -0.56 7.46
C ASP A 67 8.74 -1.35 8.69
N SER A 68 8.50 -0.68 9.82
CA SER A 68 7.83 -1.27 10.99
C SER A 68 6.32 -1.44 10.83
N ARG A 69 5.70 -0.68 9.91
CA ARG A 69 4.25 -0.65 9.70
C ARG A 69 3.85 -1.18 8.33
N PHE A 70 4.62 -0.86 7.31
CA PHE A 70 4.32 -1.20 5.94
C PHE A 70 5.50 -1.90 5.32
N ASN A 71 5.23 -3.00 4.62
CA ASN A 71 6.22 -3.59 3.75
C ASN A 71 6.42 -2.70 2.52
N ILE A 72 7.65 -2.24 2.30
CA ILE A 72 7.94 -1.33 1.19
C ILE A 72 8.42 -2.13 -0.02
N ILE A 73 7.68 -2.01 -1.12
CA ILE A 73 8.01 -2.66 -2.38
C ILE A 73 8.65 -1.61 -3.30
N ALA A 74 9.97 -1.72 -3.50
CA ALA A 74 10.68 -0.80 -4.37
C ALA A 74 10.31 -1.07 -5.83
N ALA A 75 9.89 -0.03 -6.55
CA ALA A 75 9.39 -0.14 -7.91
C ALA A 75 9.90 1.00 -8.82
N GLY A 76 9.81 0.82 -10.14
CA GLY A 76 10.15 1.85 -11.12
C GLY A 76 11.27 1.41 -12.06
N SER A 77 10.88 0.84 -13.20
CA SER A 77 11.75 0.34 -14.27
C SER A 77 12.84 -0.63 -13.81
N ILE A 78 12.59 -1.40 -12.74
CA ILE A 78 13.49 -2.45 -12.27
C ILE A 78 13.39 -3.62 -13.25
N THR A 79 14.53 -4.09 -13.71
CA THR A 79 14.66 -5.29 -14.56
C THR A 79 15.75 -6.17 -13.99
N ASP A 80 15.80 -7.43 -14.42
CA ASP A 80 16.93 -8.36 -14.21
C ASP A 80 18.30 -7.69 -14.35
N LYS A 81 18.53 -6.97 -15.46
CA LYS A 81 19.82 -6.34 -15.78
C LYS A 81 20.30 -5.33 -14.74
N ILE A 82 19.37 -4.61 -14.11
CA ILE A 82 19.70 -3.55 -13.13
C ILE A 82 19.40 -3.96 -11.69
N PHE A 83 18.84 -5.15 -11.46
CA PHE A 83 18.35 -5.58 -10.16
C PHE A 83 19.46 -5.54 -9.09
N ASN A 84 20.62 -6.11 -9.37
CA ASN A 84 21.75 -6.14 -8.43
C ASN A 84 22.21 -4.72 -8.04
N ASN A 85 22.21 -3.78 -8.99
CA ASN A 85 22.54 -2.38 -8.74
C ASN A 85 21.45 -1.70 -7.90
N VAL A 86 20.18 -1.94 -8.21
CA VAL A 86 19.06 -1.42 -7.42
C VAL A 86 19.10 -1.95 -5.99
N HIS A 87 19.35 -3.24 -5.82
CA HIS A 87 19.39 -3.89 -4.53
C HIS A 87 20.55 -3.40 -3.66
N SER A 88 21.75 -3.25 -4.24
CA SER A 88 22.92 -2.76 -3.51
C SER A 88 22.71 -1.36 -2.92
N HIS A 89 21.86 -0.54 -3.53
CA HIS A 89 21.60 0.83 -3.10
C HIS A 89 20.35 1.01 -2.22
N ILE A 90 19.23 0.37 -2.58
CA ILE A 90 17.95 0.55 -1.90
C ILE A 90 17.81 -0.42 -0.73
N ARG A 91 18.28 -1.67 -0.90
CA ARG A 91 18.17 -2.76 0.09
C ARG A 91 16.75 -2.94 0.66
N SER A 92 15.74 -2.87 -0.21
CA SER A 92 14.38 -3.24 0.15
C SER A 92 14.25 -4.76 0.28
N LYS A 93 13.27 -5.21 1.07
CA LYS A 93 12.94 -6.65 1.19
C LYS A 93 12.26 -7.16 -0.08
N GLU A 94 11.45 -6.32 -0.71
CA GLU A 94 10.66 -6.66 -1.89
C GLU A 94 10.83 -5.65 -3.02
N TYR A 95 10.68 -6.16 -4.25
CA TYR A 95 10.88 -5.43 -5.49
C TYR A 95 9.78 -5.74 -6.51
N HIS A 96 9.36 -4.70 -7.23
CA HIS A 96 8.46 -4.82 -8.36
C HIS A 96 9.13 -4.32 -9.64
N GLY A 97 9.09 -5.13 -10.69
CA GLY A 97 9.70 -4.82 -11.97
C GLY A 97 9.42 -5.88 -13.03
N ARG A 98 10.06 -5.75 -14.20
CA ARG A 98 9.83 -6.62 -15.36
C ARG A 98 10.93 -7.68 -15.47
N LYS A 99 10.53 -8.93 -15.71
CA LYS A 99 11.42 -10.08 -15.97
C LYS A 99 12.54 -10.25 -14.93
N ILE A 100 12.32 -9.86 -13.67
CA ILE A 100 13.35 -9.95 -12.61
C ILE A 100 13.78 -11.40 -12.40
N VAL A 101 12.84 -12.33 -12.46
CA VAL A 101 13.05 -13.78 -12.33
C VAL A 101 13.26 -14.48 -13.69
N ALA A 102 13.72 -13.73 -14.69
CA ALA A 102 13.78 -14.14 -16.09
C ALA A 102 12.39 -14.45 -16.71
N GLU A 103 12.37 -14.90 -17.98
CA GLU A 103 11.15 -15.45 -18.59
C GLU A 103 10.93 -16.86 -18.05
N LEU A 104 9.74 -17.10 -17.51
CA LEU A 104 9.30 -18.45 -17.21
C LEU A 104 9.03 -19.14 -18.54
N GLN A 105 9.79 -20.20 -18.82
CA GLN A 105 9.55 -21.10 -19.95
C GLN A 105 8.31 -21.94 -19.74
#